data_AF-A0A9X5X5Y7-F1
#
_entry.id   AF-A0A9X5X5Y7-F1
#
_cell.length_a   1.000
_cell.length_b   1.000
_cell.length_c   1.000
_cell.angle_alpha   90.00
_cell.angle_beta   90.00
_cell.angle_gamma   90.00
#
_symmetry.space_group_name_H-M   'P 1'
#
loop_
_entity.id
_entity.type
_entity.pdbx_description
1 polymer ?
#
loop_
_entity_poly.entity_id
_entity_poly.type
_entity_poly.pdbx_seq_one_letter_code
_entity_poly.pdbx_strand_id
1 'polypeptide(L)' 'PVALGEVRVSGPVALSKAAAVHVDADDAGEDVSAAVDALGAADHGDDDAQFIVDGAEDHELLWFATQEIPNLVGLED' A
#
# COMPACT_ATOMS: atom_id res chain seq x y z
N PRO A 1 -3.04 -0.41 16.95
CA PRO A 1 -3.42 -1.45 15.98
C PRO A 1 -4.11 -2.62 16.68
N VAL A 2 -5.23 -3.04 16.12
CA VAL A 2 -6.09 -4.11 16.64
C VAL A 2 -6.05 -5.35 15.76
N ALA A 3 -5.70 -5.22 14.48
CA ALA A 3 -5.53 -6.32 13.53
C ALA A 3 -4.05 -6.67 13.29
N LEU A 4 -3.79 -7.90 12.82
CA LEU A 4 -2.47 -8.31 12.33
C LEU A 4 -2.14 -7.49 11.07
N GLY A 5 -0.89 -7.02 10.94
CA GLY A 5 -0.46 -6.18 9.82
C GLY A 5 -0.80 -4.70 9.93
N GLU A 6 -1.70 -4.29 10.84
CA GLU A 6 -2.01 -2.88 11.04
C GLU A 6 -0.83 -2.16 11.75
N VAL A 7 -0.35 -1.07 11.14
CA VAL A 7 0.68 -0.21 11.73
C VAL A 7 0.16 1.21 11.86
N ARG A 8 0.25 1.77 13.07
CA ARG A 8 -0.01 3.20 13.30
C ARG A 8 1.29 3.98 13.30
N VAL A 9 1.42 4.90 12.35
CA VAL A 9 2.52 5.86 12.30
C VAL A 9 2.22 7.00 13.29
N SER A 10 2.99 7.08 14.38
CA SER A 10 2.75 8.04 15.48
C SER A 10 3.36 9.43 15.26
N GLY A 11 4.10 9.62 14.16
CA GLY A 11 4.72 10.89 13.79
C GLY A 11 5.46 10.76 12.45
N PRO A 12 6.02 11.87 11.92
CA PRO A 12 6.69 11.84 10.63
C PRO A 12 7.84 10.83 10.56
N VAL A 13 7.89 10.07 9.48
CA VAL A 13 9.02 9.17 9.17
C VAL A 13 9.95 9.91 8.22
N ALA A 14 11.20 10.13 8.63
CA ALA A 14 12.19 10.77 7.79
C ALA A 14 12.45 9.91 6.54
N LEU A 15 12.35 10.50 5.35
CA LEU A 15 12.55 9.80 4.08
C LEU A 15 13.95 9.19 3.97
N SER A 16 14.95 9.76 4.64
CA SER A 16 16.31 9.23 4.75
C SER A 16 16.40 7.85 5.42
N LYS A 17 15.31 7.35 6.01
CA LYS A 17 15.22 5.98 6.56
C LYS A 17 14.68 4.97 5.54
N ALA A 18 14.13 5.40 4.41
CA ALA A 18 13.65 4.52 3.37
C ALA A 18 14.83 3.93 2.58
N ALA A 19 14.80 2.62 2.33
CA ALA A 19 15.79 1.95 1.49
C ALA A 19 15.38 1.91 0.00
N ALA A 20 14.07 1.96 -0.25
CA ALA A 20 13.43 2.01 -1.56
C ALA A 20 11.96 2.44 -1.37
N VAL A 21 11.28 2.79 -2.45
CA VAL A 21 9.83 2.96 -2.50
C VAL A 21 9.25 1.89 -3.42
N HIS A 22 8.14 1.29 -3.00
CA HIS A 22 7.32 0.42 -3.83
C HIS A 22 5.99 1.14 -4.11
N VAL A 23 5.52 1.08 -5.34
CA VAL A 23 4.27 1.74 -5.77
C VAL A 23 3.45 0.75 -6.56
N ASP A 24 2.14 0.74 -6.33
CA ASP A 24 1.20 0.02 -7.18
C ASP A 24 1.36 0.44 -8.64
N ALA A 25 1.30 -0.53 -9.55
CA ALA A 25 1.21 -0.23 -10.97
C ALA A 25 -0.13 0.44 -11.31
N ASP A 26 -0.20 1.18 -12.42
CA ASP A 26 -1.39 1.95 -12.79
C ASP A 26 -2.66 1.08 -12.94
N ASP A 27 -2.50 -0.19 -13.32
CA ASP A 27 -3.58 -1.16 -13.49
C ASP A 27 -4.07 -1.81 -12.18
N ALA A 28 -3.32 -1.68 -11.08
CA ALA A 28 -3.71 -2.20 -9.78
C ALA A 28 -4.78 -1.34 -9.07
N GLY A 29 -4.99 -0.11 -9.52
CA GLY A 29 -5.79 0.88 -8.79
C GLY A 29 -7.24 0.48 -8.50
N GLU A 30 -7.89 -0.24 -9.42
CA GLU A 30 -9.27 -0.71 -9.23
C GLU A 30 -9.37 -1.77 -8.13
N ASP A 31 -8.48 -2.77 -8.18
CA ASP A 31 -8.48 -3.87 -7.21
C ASP A 31 -7.99 -3.43 -5.83
N VAL A 32 -6.98 -2.56 -5.76
CA VAL A 32 -6.53 -1.95 -4.49
C VAL A 32 -7.65 -1.13 -3.85
N SER A 33 -8.41 -0.37 -4.65
CA SER A 33 -9.56 0.38 -4.12
C SER A 33 -10.64 -0.56 -3.58
N ALA A 34 -10.93 -1.65 -4.30
CA ALA A 34 -11.89 -2.67 -3.86
C ALA A 34 -11.44 -3.36 -2.56
N ALA A 35 -10.14 -3.66 -2.44
CA ALA A 35 -9.55 -4.22 -1.23
C ALA A 35 -9.68 -3.27 -0.02
N VAL A 36 -9.45 -1.97 -0.21
CA VAL A 36 -9.64 -0.97 0.85
C VAL A 36 -11.09 -0.93 1.33
N ASP A 37 -12.06 -0.97 0.42
CA ASP A 37 -13.48 -0.97 0.76
C ASP A 37 -13.90 -2.27 1.48
N ALA A 38 -13.32 -3.41 1.11
CA ALA A 38 -13.60 -4.72 1.70
C ALA A 38 -12.89 -4.96 3.04
N LEU A 39 -11.78 -4.28 3.32
CA LEU A 39 -10.88 -4.53 4.46
C LEU A 39 -11.62 -4.58 5.80
N GLY A 40 -12.56 -3.66 6.02
CA GLY A 40 -13.32 -3.62 7.26
C GLY A 40 -14.18 -4.87 7.48
N ALA A 41 -14.76 -5.46 6.43
CA ALA A 41 -15.54 -6.70 6.54
C ALA A 41 -14.62 -7.92 6.71
N ALA A 42 -13.50 -7.95 5.99
CA ALA A 42 -12.47 -8.98 6.14
C ALA A 42 -11.93 -9.06 7.59
N ASP A 43 -11.66 -7.90 8.20
CA ASP A 43 -11.25 -7.80 9.62
C ASP A 43 -12.29 -8.39 10.61
N HIS A 44 -13.58 -8.44 10.22
CA HIS A 44 -14.66 -9.03 11.00
C HIS A 44 -14.96 -10.50 10.61
N GLY A 45 -14.14 -11.10 9.75
CA GLY A 45 -14.21 -12.52 9.39
C GLY A 45 -15.12 -12.85 8.21
N ASP A 46 -15.34 -11.91 7.29
CA ASP A 46 -16.03 -12.18 6.03
C ASP A 46 -15.04 -12.76 4.99
N ASP A 47 -15.26 -14.03 4.60
CA ASP A 47 -14.38 -14.75 3.68
C ASP A 47 -14.45 -14.20 2.24
N ASP A 48 -15.59 -13.68 1.78
CA ASP A 48 -15.72 -13.07 0.45
C ASP A 48 -14.94 -11.74 0.42
N ALA A 49 -15.02 -10.96 1.50
CA ALA A 49 -14.22 -9.76 1.65
C ALA A 49 -12.72 -10.07 1.74
N GLN A 50 -12.33 -11.15 2.43
CA GLN A 50 -10.93 -11.59 2.50
C GLN A 50 -10.39 -11.92 1.11
N PHE A 51 -11.16 -12.60 0.26
CA PHE A 51 -10.76 -12.89 -1.12
C PHE A 51 -10.48 -11.61 -1.93
N ILE A 52 -11.28 -10.55 -1.75
CA ILE A 52 -11.05 -9.26 -2.40
C ILE A 52 -9.76 -8.60 -1.89
N VAL A 53 -9.52 -8.63 -0.58
CA VAL A 53 -8.30 -8.08 0.02
C VAL A 53 -7.06 -8.81 -0.48
N ASP A 54 -7.09 -10.14 -0.51
CA ASP A 54 -5.98 -10.97 -1.00
C ASP A 54 -5.68 -10.68 -2.47
N GLY A 55 -6.71 -10.39 -3.29
CA GLY A 55 -6.54 -10.05 -4.70
C GLY A 55 -5.65 -8.82 -4.96
N ALA A 56 -5.47 -7.92 -3.99
CA ALA A 56 -4.52 -6.81 -4.14
C ALA A 56 -3.06 -7.27 -4.20
N GLU A 57 -2.72 -8.43 -3.61
CA GLU A 57 -1.35 -8.94 -3.56
C GLU A 57 -0.88 -9.56 -4.90
N ASP A 58 -1.82 -9.86 -5.80
CA ASP A 58 -1.54 -10.40 -7.12
C ASP A 58 -0.94 -9.35 -8.08
N HIS A 59 -0.98 -8.07 -7.70
CA HIS A 59 -0.44 -6.96 -8.49
C HIS A 59 1.06 -6.76 -8.26
N GLU A 60 1.79 -6.47 -9.34
CA GLU A 60 3.21 -6.13 -9.24
C GLU A 60 3.39 -4.75 -8.58
N LEU A 61 4.39 -4.66 -7.70
CA LEU A 61 4.83 -3.39 -7.15
C LEU A 61 6.03 -2.86 -7.94
N LEU A 62 5.87 -1.69 -8.54
CA LEU A 62 6.97 -0.93 -9.12
C LEU A 62 7.99 -0.60 -8.04
N TRP A 63 9.29 -0.77 -8.36
CA TRP A 63 10.38 -0.53 -7.43
C TRP A 63 11.18 0.71 -7.83
N PHE A 64 11.38 1.63 -6.89
CA PHE A 64 12.15 2.85 -7.07
C PHE A 64 13.29 2.94 -6.05
N ALA A 65 14.49 3.22 -6.54
CA ALA A 65 15.64 3.51 -5.70
C ALA A 65 15.46 4.87 -4.98
N THR A 66 16.21 5.07 -3.89
CA THR A 66 16.12 6.31 -3.09
C THR A 66 16.32 7.60 -3.87
N GLN A 67 17.11 7.56 -4.94
CA GLN A 67 17.43 8.70 -5.81
C GLN A 67 16.27 9.07 -6.74
N GLU A 68 15.34 8.16 -6.99
CA GLU A 68 14.21 8.35 -7.90
C GLU A 68 12.98 8.93 -7.18
N ILE A 69 12.97 8.88 -5.84
CA ILE A 69 11.83 9.33 -5.02
C ILE A 69 11.47 10.80 -5.27
N PRO A 70 12.41 11.77 -5.35
CA PRO A 70 12.05 13.17 -5.57
C PRO A 70 11.22 13.39 -6.84
N ASN A 71 11.58 12.72 -7.94
CA ASN A 71 10.82 12.75 -9.19
C ASN A 71 9.43 12.13 -8.99
N LEU A 72 9.37 10.95 -8.36
CA LEU A 72 8.11 10.22 -8.12
C LEU A 72 7.07 11.05 -7.36
N VAL A 73 7.49 11.83 -6.35
CA VAL A 73 6.58 12.62 -5.51
C VAL A 73 6.49 14.10 -5.89
N GLY A 74 7.05 14.50 -7.04
CA GLY A 74 6.96 15.88 -7.54
C GLY A 74 7.72 16.91 -6.70
N LEU A 75 8.88 16.53 -6.16
CA LEU A 75 9.76 17.39 -5.37
C LEU A 75 10.96 17.94 -6.17
N GLU A 76 11.05 17.64 -7.47
CA GLU A 76 12.02 18.28 -8.37
C GLU A 76 11.51 19.67 -8.80
N ASP A 77 12.42 20.64 -8.90
CA ASP A 77 12.14 22.04 -9.28
C ASP A 77 11.69 22.21 -10.74
#